data_AF-A0A4Y2DCF1-F1
#
_entry.id   AF-A0A4Y2DCF1-F1
#
_cell.length_a   1.000
_cell.length_b   1.000
_cell.length_c   1.000
_cell.angle_alpha   90.00
_cell.angle_beta   90.00
_cell.angle_gamma   90.00
#
_symmetry.space_group_name_H-M   'P 1'
#
loop_
_entity.id
_entity.type
_entity.pdbx_description
1 polymer ?
#
loop_
_entity_poly.entity_id
_entity_poly.type
_entity_poly.pdbx_seq_one_letter_code
_entity_poly.pdbx_strand_id
1 'polypeptide(L)'
;MPADLNRLTEGWLELESDPGLFTLLLEDFGVRGVQVEEVYDLQKTIEGPVYGFIFLFKWIEERRSRRKVTTSEENFVEDEETINSIFFAQQVIS
;
A
#
# COMPACT_ATOMS: atom_id res chain seq x y z
N MET A 1 0.67 -10.27 -27.68
CA MET A 1 1.56 -9.15 -28.05
C MET A 1 1.87 -8.38 -26.77
N PRO A 2 3.09 -8.46 -26.22
CA PRO A 2 3.47 -7.72 -25.02
C PRO A 2 3.85 -6.30 -25.41
N ALA A 3 2.87 -5.52 -25.87
CA ALA A 3 3.07 -4.10 -26.09
C ALA A 3 2.99 -3.39 -24.74
N ASP A 4 4.07 -2.65 -24.43
CA ASP A 4 4.03 -1.41 -23.67
C ASP A 4 3.94 -1.44 -22.14
N LEU A 5 4.29 -2.54 -21.46
CA LEU A 5 4.51 -2.47 -19.99
C LEU A 5 5.61 -1.45 -19.65
N ASN A 6 6.70 -1.42 -20.43
CA ASN A 6 7.79 -0.47 -20.26
C ASN A 6 7.41 0.99 -20.58
N ARG A 7 6.37 1.24 -21.40
CA ARG A 7 5.88 2.61 -21.65
C ARG A 7 4.94 3.09 -20.55
N LEU A 8 4.25 2.17 -19.86
CA LEU A 8 3.43 2.49 -18.70
C LEU A 8 4.27 2.76 -17.44
N THR A 9 5.47 2.17 -17.35
CA THR A 9 6.36 2.33 -16.19
C THR A 9 7.10 3.67 -16.16
N GLU A 10 7.25 4.37 -17.30
CA GLU A 10 8.04 5.61 -17.40
C GLU A 10 7.23 6.90 -17.11
N GLY A 11 5.93 6.78 -16.79
CA GLY A 11 5.02 7.93 -16.69
C GLY A 11 4.47 8.24 -15.30
N TRP A 12 4.83 7.46 -14.27
CA TRP A 12 4.32 7.67 -12.92
C TRP A 12 5.17 8.72 -12.19
N LEU A 13 4.50 9.67 -11.56
CA LEU A 13 5.13 10.68 -10.72
C LEU A 13 4.95 10.29 -9.26
N GLU A 14 5.93 10.67 -8.44
CA GLU A 14 5.80 10.55 -6.99
C GLU A 14 4.58 11.35 -6.53
N LEU A 15 3.76 10.72 -5.68
CA LEU A 15 2.54 11.30 -5.15
C LEU A 15 2.82 11.85 -3.74
N GLU A 16 2.30 13.04 -3.44
CA GLU A 16 2.38 13.59 -2.09
C GLU A 16 1.56 12.75 -1.10
N SER A 17 2.07 12.58 0.12
CA SER A 17 1.39 11.81 1.17
C SER A 17 0.28 12.61 1.85
N ASP A 18 -0.70 13.08 1.07
CA ASP A 18 -1.82 13.87 1.55
C ASP A 18 -3.14 13.06 1.49
N PRO A 19 -3.94 13.01 2.57
CA PRO A 19 -5.20 12.26 2.59
C PRO A 19 -6.25 12.81 1.60
N GLY A 20 -6.25 14.12 1.34
CA GLY A 20 -7.13 14.74 0.35
C GLY A 20 -6.77 14.29 -1.07
N LEU A 21 -5.49 14.22 -1.38
CA LEU A 21 -4.99 13.73 -2.67
C LEU A 21 -5.38 12.25 -2.91
N PHE A 22 -5.24 11.38 -1.90
CA PHE A 22 -5.70 9.99 -2.01
C PHE A 22 -7.22 9.89 -2.17
N THR A 23 -7.98 10.75 -1.49
CA THR A 23 -9.45 10.77 -1.61
C THR A 23 -9.87 11.15 -3.03
N LEU A 24 -9.26 12.19 -3.60
CA LEU A 24 -9.51 12.59 -4.99
C LEU A 24 -9.09 11.51 -5.99
N LEU A 25 -7.97 10.84 -5.77
CA LEU A 25 -7.52 9.74 -6.62
C LEU A 25 -8.54 8.57 -6.64
N LEU A 26 -9.11 8.23 -5.49
CA LEU A 26 -10.17 7.20 -5.41
C LEU A 26 -11.44 7.65 -6.15
N GLU A 27 -11.81 8.92 -6.04
CA GLU A 27 -12.93 9.50 -6.77
C GLU A 27 -12.70 9.46 -8.29
N ASP A 28 -11.49 9.78 -8.75
CA ASP A 28 -11.08 9.70 -10.16
C ASP A 28 -11.07 8.26 -10.70
N PHE A 29 -10.79 7.28 -9.85
CA PHE A 29 -10.96 5.86 -10.17
C PHE A 29 -12.44 5.40 -10.20
N GLY A 30 -13.38 6.30 -9.87
CA GLY A 30 -14.82 6.04 -9.88
C GLY A 30 -15.36 5.43 -8.60
N VAL A 31 -14.56 5.37 -7.53
CA VAL A 31 -15.00 4.90 -6.20
C VAL A 31 -15.77 6.03 -5.51
N ARG A 32 -16.94 5.71 -4.97
CA ARG A 32 -17.81 6.70 -4.28
C ARG A 32 -18.11 6.26 -2.86
N GLY A 33 -18.22 7.23 -1.95
CA GLY A 33 -18.55 6.99 -0.54
C GLY A 33 -17.38 6.46 0.30
N VAL A 34 -16.15 6.65 -0.19
CA VAL A 34 -14.91 6.33 0.53
C VAL A 34 -14.10 7.60 0.65
N GLN A 35 -13.49 7.82 1.81
CA GLN A 35 -12.56 8.90 2.06
C GLN A 35 -11.31 8.36 2.75
N VAL A 36 -10.20 9.04 2.59
CA VAL A 36 -8.94 8.74 3.28
C VAL A 36 -8.74 9.79 4.35
N GLU A 37 -8.44 9.35 5.57
CA GLU A 37 -8.14 10.22 6.71
C GLU A 37 -6.76 9.87 7.28
N GLU A 38 -6.05 10.90 7.71
CA GLU A 38 -4.77 10.71 8.41
C GLU A 38 -5.01 10.34 9.89
N VAL A 39 -4.35 9.29 10.34
CA VAL A 39 -4.42 8.83 11.74
C VAL A 39 -3.27 9.46 12.53
N TYR A 40 -3.58 10.51 13.29
CA TYR A 40 -2.58 11.18 14.15
C TYR A 40 -2.29 10.44 15.45
N ASP A 41 -3.28 9.74 15.99
CA ASP A 41 -3.18 9.01 17.26
C ASP A 41 -3.78 7.62 17.11
N LEU A 42 -2.94 6.59 17.32
CA LEU A 42 -3.31 5.19 17.25
C LEU A 42 -4.22 4.75 18.41
N GLN A 43 -4.28 5.51 19.50
CA GLN A 43 -5.14 5.21 20.65
C GLN A 43 -6.56 5.78 20.48
N LYS A 44 -6.73 6.71 19.55
CA LYS A 44 -8.03 7.31 19.29
C LYS A 44 -8.93 6.31 18.57
N THR A 45 -10.18 6.22 19.01
CA THR A 45 -11.19 5.42 18.31
C THR A 45 -11.51 6.05 16.96
N ILE A 46 -11.46 5.24 15.90
CA ILE A 46 -11.85 5.64 14.55
C ILE A 46 -13.35 5.40 14.42
N GLU A 47 -14.08 6.43 13.99
CA GLU A 47 -15.53 6.38 13.84
C GLU A 47 -15.92 5.87 12.44
N GLY A 48 -16.97 5.06 12.37
CA GLY A 48 -17.50 4.55 11.11
C GLY A 48 -16.81 3.28 10.57
N PRO A 49 -17.20 2.83 9.38
CA PRO A 49 -16.65 1.63 8.76
C PRO A 49 -15.22 1.89 8.27
N VAL A 50 -14.25 1.12 8.77
CA VAL A 50 -12.86 1.17 8.33
C VAL A 50 -12.59 0.02 7.35
N TYR A 51 -12.31 0.35 6.09
CA TYR A 51 -12.03 -0.64 5.04
C TYR A 51 -10.59 -1.19 5.07
N GLY A 52 -9.65 -0.42 5.61
CA GLY A 52 -8.25 -0.80 5.68
C GLY A 52 -7.38 0.37 6.15
N PHE A 53 -6.08 0.08 6.29
CA PHE A 53 -5.06 1.06 6.68
C PHE A 53 -3.94 1.08 5.65
N ILE A 54 -3.49 2.27 5.29
CA ILE A 54 -2.29 2.48 4.47
C ILE A 54 -1.20 2.98 5.40
N PHE A 55 -0.10 2.23 5.50
CA PHE A 55 1.04 2.61 6.32
C PHE A 55 2.19 3.09 5.45
N LEU A 56 2.43 4.41 5.48
CA LEU A 56 3.54 5.04 4.78
C LEU A 56 4.73 5.19 5.74
N PHE A 57 5.91 4.76 5.29
CA PHE A 57 7.15 4.97 6.02
C PHE A 57 8.25 5.43 5.08
N LYS A 58 9.14 6.27 5.57
CA LYS A 58 10.34 6.63 4.81
C LYS A 58 11.19 5.38 4.60
N TRP A 59 11.45 5.02 3.34
CA TRP A 59 12.35 3.92 3.02
C TRP A 59 13.77 4.23 3.54
N ILE A 60 14.27 3.41 4.46
CA ILE A 60 15.60 3.56 5.07
C ILE A 60 16.36 2.24 4.87
N GLU A 61 17.32 2.24 3.95
CA GLU A 61 18.10 1.06 3.57
C GLU A 61 18.87 0.44 4.76
N GLU A 62 19.35 1.28 5.68
CA GLU A 62 20.11 0.88 6.86
C GLU A 62 19.33 -0.02 7.85
N ARG A 63 17.97 0.03 7.84
CA ARG A 63 17.13 -0.86 8.67
C ARG A 63 17.10 -2.29 8.15
N ARG A 64 17.43 -2.54 6.89
CA ARG A 64 17.50 -3.90 6.30
C ARG A 64 18.62 -4.72 6.94
N SER A 65 19.76 -4.07 7.22
CA SER A 65 20.92 -4.70 7.88
C SER A 65 20.60 -5.13 9.32
N ARG A 66 19.85 -4.29 10.07
CA ARG A 66 19.44 -4.61 11.45
C ARG A 66 18.37 -5.70 11.55
N ARG A 67 17.41 -5.77 10.61
CA ARG A 67 16.38 -6.83 10.61
C ARG A 67 16.94 -8.22 10.28
N LYS A 68 18.10 -8.32 9.63
CA LYS A 68 18.76 -9.61 9.35
C LYS A 68 19.24 -10.33 10.62
N VAL A 69 19.32 -9.64 11.76
CA VAL A 69 19.83 -10.18 13.04
C VAL A 69 18.71 -10.63 13.98
N THR A 70 17.46 -10.25 13.70
CA THR A 70 16.32 -10.72 14.49
C THR A 70 15.57 -11.75 13.66
N THR A 71 15.92 -13.02 13.87
CA THR A 71 15.17 -14.21 13.46
C THR A 71 13.76 -14.12 14.06
N SER A 72 12.93 -13.31 13.43
CA SER A 72 11.50 -13.21 13.72
C SER A 72 10.92 -14.31 12.85
N GLU A 73 10.27 -15.29 13.46
CA GLU A 73 9.53 -16.34 12.77
C GLU A 73 8.77 -15.70 11.60
N GLU A 74 9.19 -16.04 10.40
CA GLU A 74 8.68 -15.47 9.19
C GLU A 74 7.27 -16.04 8.97
N ASN A 75 6.26 -15.37 9.53
CA ASN A 75 4.84 -15.72 9.41
C ASN A 75 4.32 -15.41 8.00
N PHE A 76 4.94 -16.01 6.98
CA PHE A 76 4.48 -15.92 5.60
C PHE A 76 3.34 -16.89 5.35
N VAL A 77 2.45 -16.50 4.44
CA VAL A 77 1.40 -17.38 3.91
C VAL A 77 1.94 -17.99 2.63
N GLU A 78 2.15 -19.31 2.63
CA GLU A 78 2.61 -20.07 1.46
C GLU A 78 1.50 -20.93 0.82
N ASP A 79 0.35 -21.03 1.49
CA ASP A 79 -0.79 -21.83 1.04
C ASP A 79 -1.44 -21.22 -0.21
N GLU A 80 -1.46 -21.98 -1.31
CA GLU A 80 -1.95 -21.51 -2.61
C GLU A 80 -3.45 -21.20 -2.60
N GLU A 81 -4.27 -21.92 -1.82
CA GLU A 81 -5.71 -21.64 -1.73
C GLU A 81 -5.96 -20.27 -1.11
N THR A 82 -5.25 -19.97 -0.02
CA THR A 82 -5.30 -18.67 0.65
C THR A 82 -4.80 -17.55 -0.25
N ILE A 83 -3.66 -17.73 -0.93
CA ILE A 83 -3.09 -16.72 -1.83
C ILE A 83 -4.06 -16.41 -2.98
N ASN A 84 -4.70 -17.43 -3.56
CA ASN A 84 -5.67 -17.25 -4.64
C ASN A 84 -7.00 -16.64 -4.17
N SER A 85 -7.29 -16.66 -2.86
CA SER A 85 -8.49 -16.05 -2.28
C SER A 85 -8.36 -14.55 -1.99
N ILE A 86 -7.14 -14.01 -1.98
CA ILE A 86 -6.86 -12.61 -1.69
C ILE A 86 -6.40 -11.85 -2.94
N PHE A 87 -6.61 -10.54 -2.94
CA PHE A 87 -5.96 -9.66 -3.91
C PHE A 87 -4.60 -9.22 -3.37
N PHE A 88 -3.51 -9.78 -3.90
CA PHE A 88 -2.14 -9.42 -3.55
C PHE A 88 -1.34 -9.12 -4.82
N ALA A 89 -0.89 -7.88 -4.97
CA ALA A 89 -0.19 -7.41 -6.17
C ALA A 89 1.24 -6.96 -5.84
N GLN A 90 2.19 -7.32 -6.70
CA GLN A 90 3.57 -6.86 -6.61
C GLN A 90 3.75 -5.56 -7.41
N GLN A 91 4.24 -4.50 -6.75
CA GLN A 91 4.61 -3.26 -7.44
C GLN A 91 5.85 -3.52 -8.31
N VAL A 92 5.69 -3.36 -9.63
CA VAL A 92 6.75 -3.50 -10.64
C VAL A 92 7.18 -2.15 -11.24
N ILE A 93 6.40 -1.10 -10.99
CA ILE A 93 6.64 0.27 -11.46
C ILE A 93 7.31 1.06 -10.34
N SER A 94 8.28 1.90 -10.70
CA SER A 94 8.98 2.80 -9.77
C SER A 94 8.41 4.21 -9.82
#